data_AF-A0A084GG12-F1
#
_entry.id   AF-A0A084GG12-F1
#
_cell.length_a   1.000
_cell.length_b   1.000
_cell.length_c   1.000
_cell.angle_alpha   90.00
_cell.angle_beta   90.00
_cell.angle_gamma   90.00
#
_symmetry.space_group_name_H-M   'P 1'
#
loop_
_entity.id
_entity.type
_entity.pdbx_description
1 polymer ?
#
loop_
_entity_poly.entity_id
_entity_poly.type
_entity_poly.pdbx_seq_one_letter_code
_entity_poly.pdbx_strand_id
1 'polypeptide(L)'
;MSQEHSTPSSPPQYQVLPAEYADEVEDDDVVMAQTTTYPPPSSPQPRHQTRSPIPPFRPLSPPPGSYIPPDLYLDSSEIPQMGDSTAQPGSSEAARPRNHFSRQIRRYPQPPPPQKIVPALETPPSTRPDGALDIRDFRGNPFLSDLPLDDSPPPLKYEDFVAPLLRKFPQHDQRINFRKRLGEGLEGVVYRVWFGPGPPHFALKIFWNSRSSLAQSKHNTNRHWPLVNECQTVARIEKIRWQLDHAEEPIMVKRKIMNGDDMRHNMRCFSEGGRTHPKCAFEDAVPMPPADTIVRCHGWLTIPRDSLPPDFHHARSIANPPYYEETSHYFALVYDYVQRSPRDLEFYVMQENIDFFYYAGFTYWYRKPNNWRGERLVDFGDLASPFRSRPDWHGPPTHSTSLNFFGRLREVRGLDTGRKKAGEEAKEKVDEEAKGKGAEEKGAEEKDRGEKDYGDGEDNDDSVQNGNRE
;
A
#
# COMPACT_ATOMS: atom_id res chain seq x y z
N MET A 1 76.52 25.55 -6.39
CA MET A 1 75.88 26.02 -5.14
C MET A 1 74.41 26.26 -5.47
N SER A 2 73.41 25.48 -5.09
CA SER A 2 73.32 24.27 -4.28
C SER A 2 72.09 23.52 -4.80
N GLN A 3 72.20 22.20 -4.96
CA GLN A 3 71.07 21.32 -5.29
C GLN A 3 70.38 20.92 -3.98
N GLU A 4 69.08 21.20 -3.86
CA GLU A 4 68.25 20.66 -2.79
C GLU A 4 67.53 19.40 -3.30
N HIS A 5 67.82 18.29 -2.61
CA HIS A 5 67.20 16.99 -2.82
C HIS A 5 65.89 16.93 -2.03
N SER A 6 64.76 16.81 -2.72
CA SER A 6 63.48 16.42 -2.12
C SER A 6 63.35 14.90 -2.06
N THR A 7 63.23 14.37 -0.84
CA THR A 7 62.94 12.96 -0.54
C THR A 7 61.47 12.61 -0.82
N PRO A 8 61.15 11.37 -1.26
CA PRO A 8 59.78 10.94 -1.51
C PRO A 8 59.04 10.60 -0.20
N SER A 9 57.81 11.09 -0.08
CA SER A 9 56.88 10.78 1.01
C SER A 9 56.47 9.31 0.99
N SER A 10 56.50 8.66 2.15
CA SER A 10 55.98 7.30 2.36
C SER A 10 54.48 7.18 2.05
N PRO A 11 54.00 6.03 1.55
CA PRO A 11 52.57 5.79 1.33
C PRO A 11 51.82 5.60 2.65
N PRO A 12 50.51 5.91 2.71
CA PRO A 12 49.72 5.75 3.92
C PRO A 12 49.55 4.27 4.28
N GLN A 13 49.80 3.95 5.55
CA GLN A 13 49.50 2.65 6.15
C GLN A 13 47.97 2.49 6.23
N TYR A 14 47.43 1.49 5.55
CA TYR A 14 46.05 1.05 5.73
C TYR A 14 45.92 0.32 7.07
N GLN A 15 45.08 0.84 7.96
CA GLN A 15 44.60 0.12 9.12
C GLN A 15 43.65 -0.99 8.65
N VAL A 16 44.03 -2.24 8.92
CA VAL A 16 43.17 -3.41 8.79
C VAL A 16 42.14 -3.35 9.93
N LEU A 17 40.88 -3.08 9.60
CA LEU A 17 39.77 -3.23 10.53
C LEU A 17 39.49 -4.73 10.76
N PRO A 18 39.18 -5.16 11.99
CA PRO A 18 38.95 -6.57 12.29
C PRO A 18 37.64 -7.06 11.66
N ALA A 19 37.71 -8.26 11.09
CA ALA A 19 36.60 -9.00 10.51
C ALA A 19 35.73 -9.58 11.63
N GLU A 20 34.68 -8.86 12.01
CA GLU A 20 33.54 -9.40 12.76
C GLU A 20 32.25 -8.94 12.08
N TYR A 21 31.90 -9.61 10.99
CA TYR A 21 30.51 -9.73 10.55
C TYR A 21 30.29 -11.22 10.31
N ALA A 22 29.94 -11.92 11.39
CA ALA A 22 29.36 -13.24 11.29
C ALA A 22 28.00 -13.11 10.61
N ASP A 23 27.78 -13.95 9.59
CA ASP A 23 26.48 -14.17 8.97
C ASP A 23 25.45 -14.46 10.07
N GLU A 24 24.51 -13.54 10.28
CA GLU A 24 23.22 -13.90 10.87
C GLU A 24 22.47 -14.74 9.84
N VAL A 25 22.65 -16.05 9.98
CA VAL A 25 21.72 -17.05 9.45
C VAL A 25 20.41 -16.86 10.21
N GLU A 26 19.52 -16.02 9.70
CA GLU A 26 18.11 -16.03 10.10
C GLU A 26 17.49 -17.34 9.59
N ASP A 27 17.59 -18.39 10.42
CA ASP A 27 16.76 -19.58 10.33
C ASP A 27 15.33 -19.19 10.76
N ASP A 28 14.42 -19.16 9.79
CA ASP A 28 12.99 -19.27 10.06
C ASP A 28 12.72 -20.69 10.62
N ASP A 29 12.08 -20.76 11.80
CA ASP A 29 11.57 -21.95 12.53
C ASP A 29 12.54 -22.78 13.40
N VAL A 30 12.83 -22.36 14.64
CA VAL A 30 12.98 -23.27 15.81
C VAL A 30 12.56 -22.59 17.13
N VAL A 31 11.67 -23.26 17.87
CA VAL A 31 11.27 -23.00 19.25
C VAL A 31 12.42 -23.33 20.21
N MET A 32 12.76 -22.46 21.16
CA MET A 32 13.03 -22.81 22.57
C MET A 32 13.25 -21.58 23.45
N ALA A 33 12.73 -21.66 24.67
CA ALA A 33 12.86 -20.67 25.74
C ALA A 33 14.29 -20.60 26.32
N GLN A 34 14.70 -19.43 26.81
CA GLN A 34 15.06 -19.24 28.22
C GLN A 34 15.37 -17.78 28.60
N THR A 35 15.06 -17.52 29.85
CA THR A 35 15.17 -16.33 30.72
C THR A 35 16.53 -15.65 30.77
N THR A 36 16.53 -14.33 30.81
CA THR A 36 17.49 -13.54 31.61
C THR A 36 16.85 -12.27 32.16
N THR A 37 17.16 -12.03 33.43
CA THR A 37 16.61 -11.04 34.35
C THR A 37 17.43 -9.75 34.29
N TYR A 38 16.78 -8.59 34.21
CA TYR A 38 17.39 -7.28 34.52
C TYR A 38 16.50 -6.49 35.51
N PRO A 39 17.10 -5.69 36.40
CA PRO A 39 16.41 -5.04 37.50
C PRO A 39 15.63 -3.79 37.04
N PRO A 40 14.60 -3.37 37.79
CA PRO A 40 13.75 -2.25 37.40
C PRO A 40 14.39 -0.89 37.73
N PRO A 41 14.19 0.16 36.92
CA PRO A 41 14.46 1.52 37.33
C PRO A 41 13.34 2.05 38.24
N SER A 42 13.79 2.85 39.21
CA SER A 42 13.03 3.55 40.26
C SER A 42 11.89 4.43 39.75
N SER A 43 10.73 4.27 40.37
CA SER A 43 9.50 5.05 40.17
C SER A 43 9.58 6.47 40.75
N PRO A 44 8.99 7.49 40.10
CA PRO A 44 8.50 8.69 40.77
C PRO A 44 7.01 8.58 41.11
N GLN A 45 6.65 9.14 42.28
CA GLN A 45 5.32 9.10 42.89
C GLN A 45 4.21 9.81 42.10
N PRO A 46 2.93 9.42 42.27
CA PRO A 46 1.81 9.99 41.55
C PRO A 46 1.29 11.30 42.16
N ARG A 47 1.08 12.31 41.31
CA ARG A 47 0.22 13.46 41.63
C ARG A 47 -1.25 13.04 41.52
N HIS A 48 -1.99 13.23 42.60
CA HIS A 48 -3.45 13.11 42.63
C HIS A 48 -4.11 14.08 41.63
N GLN A 49 -4.81 13.53 40.63
CA GLN A 49 -5.83 14.25 39.89
C GLN A 49 -7.20 13.61 40.16
N THR A 50 -8.07 14.40 40.77
CA THR A 50 -9.49 14.12 40.99
C THR A 50 -10.21 13.99 39.65
N ARG A 51 -10.76 12.81 39.36
CA ARG A 51 -11.67 12.56 38.23
C ARG A 51 -13.08 13.07 38.58
N SER A 52 -13.60 13.97 37.76
CA SER A 52 -15.04 14.27 37.69
C SER A 52 -15.78 13.18 36.91
N PRO A 53 -17.07 12.90 37.23
CA PRO A 53 -17.82 11.82 36.60
C PRO A 53 -18.23 12.15 35.16
N ILE A 54 -18.09 11.14 34.29
CA ILE A 54 -18.52 11.13 32.89
C ILE A 54 -20.05 10.89 32.85
N PRO A 55 -20.85 11.74 32.19
CA PRO A 55 -22.28 11.47 32.00
C PRO A 55 -22.52 10.37 30.94
N PRO A 56 -23.60 9.58 31.06
CA PRO A 56 -23.87 8.46 30.16
C PRO A 56 -24.24 8.92 28.74
N PHE A 57 -23.66 8.24 27.75
CA PHE A 57 -23.96 8.38 26.33
C PHE A 57 -25.43 8.04 26.03
N ARG A 58 -26.14 8.95 25.35
CA ARG A 58 -27.39 8.63 24.65
C ARG A 58 -27.09 8.24 23.20
N PRO A 59 -27.62 7.14 22.67
CA PRO A 59 -27.54 6.83 21.24
C PRO A 59 -28.39 7.83 20.44
N LEU A 60 -27.79 8.43 19.42
CA LEU A 60 -28.49 9.26 18.43
C LEU A 60 -29.18 8.35 17.41
N SER A 61 -30.48 8.55 17.21
CA SER A 61 -31.26 7.92 16.14
C SER A 61 -30.74 8.35 14.76
N PRO A 62 -30.76 7.47 13.75
CA PRO A 62 -30.36 7.82 12.39
C PRO A 62 -31.35 8.83 11.76
N PRO A 63 -30.88 9.74 10.89
CA PRO A 63 -31.76 10.66 10.18
C PRO A 63 -32.61 9.91 9.15
N PRO A 64 -33.87 10.32 8.92
CA PRO A 64 -34.71 9.74 7.88
C PRO A 64 -34.33 10.33 6.51
N GLY A 65 -34.24 9.46 5.50
CA GLY A 65 -34.31 9.86 4.09
C GLY A 65 -32.98 9.92 3.35
N SER A 66 -32.54 8.77 2.83
CA SER A 66 -31.75 8.72 1.60
C SER A 66 -32.35 7.65 0.68
N TYR A 67 -33.32 8.10 -0.12
CA TYR A 67 -33.92 7.34 -1.19
C TYR A 67 -32.88 7.18 -2.31
N ILE A 68 -32.49 5.95 -2.62
CA ILE A 68 -31.65 5.61 -3.78
C ILE A 68 -32.56 4.84 -4.74
N PRO A 69 -32.81 5.31 -5.97
CA PRO A 69 -33.60 4.56 -6.93
C PRO A 69 -32.84 3.31 -7.38
N PRO A 70 -33.49 2.14 -7.43
CA PRO A 70 -32.89 0.93 -7.99
C PRO A 70 -33.29 0.86 -9.46
N ASP A 71 -32.39 1.24 -10.39
CA ASP A 71 -32.53 0.86 -11.80
C ASP A 71 -31.28 1.24 -12.58
N LEU A 72 -30.27 0.36 -12.59
CA LEU A 72 -29.30 0.20 -13.68
C LEU A 72 -28.68 -1.21 -13.57
N TYR A 73 -29.52 -2.24 -13.71
CA TYR A 73 -29.06 -3.56 -14.14
C TYR A 73 -29.29 -3.65 -15.65
N LEU A 74 -28.20 -3.58 -16.41
CA LEU A 74 -28.22 -3.95 -17.82
C LEU A 74 -28.34 -5.47 -17.90
N ASP A 75 -29.56 -5.88 -18.27
CA ASP A 75 -29.96 -7.20 -18.71
C ASP A 75 -29.02 -7.69 -19.83
N SER A 76 -28.40 -8.84 -19.60
CA SER A 76 -27.60 -9.56 -20.58
C SER A 76 -28.30 -10.87 -20.89
N SER A 77 -29.41 -10.79 -21.61
CA SER A 77 -30.09 -11.95 -22.17
C SER A 77 -30.45 -11.66 -23.63
N GLU A 78 -29.63 -12.15 -24.56
CA GLU A 78 -30.02 -12.46 -25.94
C GLU A 78 -28.86 -13.21 -26.65
N ILE A 79 -28.93 -14.54 -26.63
CA ILE A 79 -28.15 -15.41 -27.52
C ILE A 79 -29.17 -16.05 -28.48
N PRO A 80 -29.05 -15.88 -29.80
CA PRO A 80 -29.96 -16.52 -30.74
C PRO A 80 -29.70 -18.03 -30.83
N GLN A 81 -30.76 -18.82 -30.66
CA GLN A 81 -30.81 -20.21 -31.07
C GLN A 81 -30.86 -20.29 -32.60
N MET A 82 -30.01 -21.13 -33.20
CA MET A 82 -30.13 -21.54 -34.60
C MET A 82 -29.90 -23.05 -34.68
N GLY A 83 -30.94 -23.75 -35.12
CA GLY A 83 -30.86 -24.66 -36.26
C GLY A 83 -30.37 -26.08 -36.01
N ASP A 84 -31.31 -27.00 -36.15
CA ASP A 84 -31.20 -28.45 -36.08
C ASP A 84 -30.44 -29.12 -37.26
N SER A 85 -29.97 -30.33 -36.97
CA SER A 85 -29.86 -31.52 -37.84
C SER A 85 -28.76 -31.63 -38.91
N THR A 86 -27.85 -32.60 -38.73
CA THR A 86 -27.86 -33.85 -39.53
C THR A 86 -26.88 -34.89 -38.99
N ALA A 87 -27.34 -36.13 -38.94
CA ALA A 87 -26.64 -37.33 -38.47
C ALA A 87 -25.61 -37.87 -39.47
N GLN A 88 -24.60 -38.60 -38.99
CA GLN A 88 -24.01 -39.82 -39.59
C GLN A 88 -23.02 -40.52 -38.62
N PRO A 89 -22.72 -41.82 -38.81
CA PRO A 89 -22.50 -42.76 -37.71
C PRO A 89 -21.05 -43.23 -37.51
N GLY A 90 -20.78 -43.71 -36.29
CA GLY A 90 -20.07 -44.97 -36.04
C GLY A 90 -18.54 -45.01 -36.19
N SER A 91 -17.83 -44.89 -35.07
CA SER A 91 -16.68 -45.76 -34.79
C SER A 91 -16.47 -45.90 -33.28
N SER A 92 -16.53 -47.14 -32.80
CA SER A 92 -16.25 -47.52 -31.42
C SER A 92 -14.73 -47.59 -31.24
N GLU A 93 -14.14 -46.61 -30.58
CA GLU A 93 -12.75 -46.67 -30.14
C GLU A 93 -12.69 -46.55 -28.61
N ALA A 94 -12.02 -47.51 -27.99
CA ALA A 94 -12.00 -47.73 -26.55
C ALA A 94 -11.53 -46.49 -25.77
N ALA A 95 -12.30 -46.13 -24.75
CA ALA A 95 -12.08 -44.99 -23.88
C ALA A 95 -10.74 -45.10 -23.14
N ARG A 96 -9.73 -44.35 -23.59
CA ARG A 96 -8.56 -44.02 -22.77
C ARG A 96 -8.97 -43.01 -21.69
N PRO A 97 -8.49 -43.14 -20.44
CA PRO A 97 -8.84 -42.21 -19.38
C PRO A 97 -8.37 -40.79 -19.75
N ARG A 98 -9.35 -39.91 -19.97
CA ARG A 98 -9.11 -38.48 -20.21
C ARG A 98 -8.62 -37.87 -18.91
N ASN A 99 -7.32 -37.59 -18.83
CA ASN A 99 -6.75 -36.75 -17.79
C ASN A 99 -7.34 -35.33 -17.91
N HIS A 100 -8.37 -35.05 -17.11
CA HIS A 100 -9.05 -33.76 -17.05
C HIS A 100 -8.16 -32.63 -16.49
N PHE A 101 -7.00 -32.95 -15.91
CA PHE A 101 -6.04 -32.00 -15.37
C PHE A 101 -5.18 -31.27 -16.42
N SER A 102 -5.18 -31.71 -17.68
CA SER A 102 -4.30 -31.12 -18.73
C SER A 102 -4.97 -30.03 -19.58
N ARG A 103 -6.27 -29.74 -19.39
CA ARG A 103 -7.01 -28.76 -20.22
C ARG A 103 -7.26 -27.39 -19.56
N GLN A 104 -6.78 -27.18 -18.33
CA GLN A 104 -6.90 -25.89 -17.62
C GLN A 104 -5.55 -25.20 -17.38
N ILE A 105 -4.50 -25.56 -18.12
CA ILE A 105 -3.46 -24.58 -18.40
C ILE A 105 -4.16 -23.53 -19.27
N ARG A 106 -4.67 -22.48 -18.63
CA ARG A 106 -5.18 -21.28 -19.31
C ARG A 106 -4.19 -20.99 -20.43
N ARG A 107 -4.68 -20.92 -21.66
CA ARG A 107 -3.92 -20.33 -22.76
C ARG A 107 -3.58 -18.92 -22.31
N TYR A 108 -2.44 -18.75 -21.65
CA TYR A 108 -1.88 -17.44 -21.44
C TYR A 108 -1.80 -16.87 -22.87
N PRO A 109 -2.45 -15.73 -23.13
CA PRO A 109 -2.30 -15.09 -24.43
C PRO A 109 -0.80 -15.03 -24.70
N GLN A 110 -0.40 -15.53 -25.86
CA GLN A 110 1.00 -15.49 -26.28
C GLN A 110 1.50 -14.07 -25.99
N PRO A 111 2.59 -13.91 -25.21
CA PRO A 111 3.07 -12.59 -24.87
C PRO A 111 3.25 -11.82 -26.19
N PRO A 112 2.82 -10.55 -26.24
CA PRO A 112 2.93 -9.77 -27.47
C PRO A 112 4.38 -9.87 -28.00
N PRO A 113 4.57 -9.92 -29.33
CA PRO A 113 5.89 -10.05 -29.91
C PRO A 113 6.84 -9.00 -29.31
N PRO A 114 8.12 -9.34 -29.09
CA PRO A 114 9.06 -8.46 -28.41
C PRO A 114 9.08 -7.11 -29.11
N GLN A 115 8.61 -6.09 -28.39
CA GLN A 115 8.63 -4.73 -28.89
C GLN A 115 10.09 -4.32 -29.09
N LYS A 116 10.37 -3.59 -30.18
CA LYS A 116 11.70 -3.03 -30.43
C LYS A 116 12.16 -2.31 -29.15
N ILE A 117 13.36 -2.65 -28.67
CA ILE A 117 13.97 -1.94 -27.55
C ILE A 117 14.05 -0.47 -27.95
N VAL A 118 13.33 0.38 -27.24
CA VAL A 118 13.34 1.81 -27.47
C VAL A 118 14.50 2.37 -26.65
N PRO A 119 15.40 3.19 -27.23
CA PRO A 119 16.38 3.91 -26.42
C PRO A 119 15.65 4.61 -25.29
N ALA A 120 16.05 4.42 -24.04
CA ALA A 120 15.40 5.13 -22.95
C ALA A 120 15.62 6.65 -23.11
N LEU A 121 14.78 7.46 -22.45
CA LEU A 121 14.93 8.91 -22.52
C LEU A 121 16.27 9.27 -21.87
N GLU A 122 17.23 9.76 -22.67
CA GLU A 122 18.49 10.23 -22.13
C GLU A 122 18.23 11.34 -21.12
N THR A 123 18.90 11.25 -19.98
CA THR A 123 18.85 12.25 -18.91
C THR A 123 20.18 12.98 -18.89
N PRO A 124 20.40 13.95 -19.80
CA PRO A 124 21.58 14.78 -19.69
C PRO A 124 21.56 15.47 -18.32
N PRO A 125 22.74 15.72 -17.72
CA PRO A 125 22.82 16.48 -16.48
C PRO A 125 22.04 17.78 -16.59
N SER A 126 21.30 18.12 -15.53
CA SER A 126 20.51 19.35 -15.55
C SER A 126 21.43 20.57 -15.60
N THR A 127 21.09 21.54 -16.46
CA THR A 127 21.73 22.87 -16.47
C THR A 127 20.98 23.89 -15.63
N ARG A 128 19.87 23.50 -15.00
CA ARG A 128 19.02 24.40 -14.23
C ARG A 128 19.50 24.50 -12.78
N PRO A 129 19.35 25.66 -12.11
CA PRO A 129 19.73 25.81 -10.70
C PRO A 129 18.95 24.90 -9.74
N ASP A 130 17.70 24.54 -10.09
CA ASP A 130 16.86 23.61 -9.34
C ASP A 130 17.16 22.13 -9.67
N GLY A 131 18.13 21.89 -10.54
CA GLY A 131 18.50 20.58 -11.07
C GLY A 131 17.39 19.89 -11.86
N ALA A 132 16.30 20.57 -12.23
CA ALA A 132 15.18 19.90 -12.87
C ALA A 132 15.60 19.25 -14.20
N LEU A 133 15.24 17.99 -14.39
CA LEU A 133 15.47 17.28 -15.64
C LEU A 133 14.42 17.67 -16.69
N ASP A 134 14.77 17.63 -17.98
CA ASP A 134 13.82 17.87 -19.08
C ASP A 134 12.92 16.63 -19.36
N ILE A 135 12.53 15.95 -18.29
CA ILE A 135 11.53 14.88 -18.30
C ILE A 135 10.23 15.49 -17.77
N ARG A 136 9.24 15.62 -18.64
CA ARG A 136 8.01 16.36 -18.35
C ARG A 136 6.82 15.44 -18.10
N ASP A 137 6.00 15.82 -17.13
CA ASP A 137 4.70 15.22 -16.90
C ASP A 137 3.72 15.53 -18.05
N PHE A 138 2.49 15.02 -17.95
CA PHE A 138 1.46 15.24 -18.96
C PHE A 138 0.98 16.70 -19.10
N ARG A 139 1.42 17.59 -18.21
CA ARG A 139 1.16 19.03 -18.23
C ARG A 139 2.38 19.82 -18.72
N GLY A 140 3.48 19.15 -19.06
CA GLY A 140 4.72 19.79 -19.46
C GLY A 140 5.61 20.22 -18.29
N ASN A 141 5.30 19.84 -17.05
CA ASN A 141 6.09 20.23 -15.88
C ASN A 141 7.17 19.19 -15.57
N PRO A 142 8.40 19.61 -15.22
CA PRO A 142 9.39 18.69 -14.70
C PRO A 142 8.93 18.09 -13.36
N PHE A 143 9.41 16.89 -13.03
CA PHE A 143 9.08 16.21 -11.77
C PHE A 143 10.27 15.48 -11.12
N LEU A 144 11.44 15.49 -11.76
CA LEU A 144 12.69 14.96 -11.23
C LEU A 144 13.73 16.07 -11.18
N SER A 145 14.58 16.05 -10.16
CA SER A 145 15.78 16.87 -10.02
C SER A 145 17.01 15.97 -9.97
N ASP A 146 18.08 16.36 -10.68
CA ASP A 146 19.39 15.73 -10.65
C ASP A 146 20.19 16.09 -9.39
N LEU A 147 19.71 17.04 -8.58
CA LEU A 147 20.30 17.31 -7.27
C LEU A 147 20.13 16.09 -6.36
N PRO A 148 21.15 15.75 -5.53
CA PRO A 148 21.04 14.65 -4.59
C PRO A 148 20.02 14.94 -3.48
N LEU A 149 19.31 13.90 -3.04
CA LEU A 149 18.48 13.94 -1.85
C LEU A 149 19.38 13.82 -0.61
N ASP A 150 19.98 14.92 -0.23
CA ASP A 150 20.79 15.07 0.98
C ASP A 150 20.01 15.79 2.10
N ASP A 151 20.68 16.08 3.22
CA ASP A 151 20.11 16.79 4.37
C ASP A 151 20.00 18.32 4.14
N SER A 152 20.12 18.80 2.89
CA SER A 152 19.84 20.20 2.57
C SER A 152 18.32 20.46 2.50
N PRO A 153 17.88 21.69 2.81
CA PRO A 153 16.46 22.05 2.73
C PRO A 153 15.95 21.87 1.30
N PRO A 154 14.80 21.18 1.10
CA PRO A 154 14.14 21.23 -0.18
C PRO A 154 13.62 22.66 -0.45
N PRO A 155 13.27 23.01 -1.70
CA PRO A 155 12.58 24.27 -1.98
C PRO A 155 11.20 24.31 -1.29
N LEU A 156 10.90 25.36 -0.51
CA LEU A 156 9.71 25.42 0.34
C LEU A 156 8.68 26.49 -0.08
N LYS A 157 8.81 27.07 -1.28
CA LYS A 157 7.79 27.98 -1.80
C LYS A 157 6.54 27.17 -2.16
N TYR A 158 5.37 27.81 -2.13
CA TYR A 158 4.12 27.09 -2.40
C TYR A 158 4.08 26.51 -3.82
N GLU A 159 4.71 27.19 -4.78
CA GLU A 159 4.86 26.72 -6.16
C GLU A 159 5.63 25.40 -6.23
N ASP A 160 6.60 25.18 -5.34
CA ASP A 160 7.36 23.94 -5.24
C ASP A 160 6.52 22.78 -4.69
N PHE A 161 5.43 23.05 -3.96
CA PHE A 161 4.43 22.03 -3.62
C PHE A 161 3.48 21.74 -4.79
N VAL A 162 3.20 22.74 -5.65
CA VAL A 162 2.36 22.54 -6.83
C VAL A 162 3.08 21.68 -7.88
N ALA A 163 4.35 21.98 -8.14
CA ALA A 163 5.21 21.30 -9.11
C ALA A 163 6.49 20.76 -8.44
N PRO A 164 6.37 19.75 -7.56
CA PRO A 164 7.50 19.24 -6.79
C PRO A 164 8.45 18.43 -7.68
N LEU A 165 9.74 18.56 -7.41
CA LEU A 165 10.80 17.78 -8.03
C LEU A 165 11.32 16.77 -7.03
N LEU A 166 11.32 15.49 -7.38
CA LEU A 166 11.99 14.48 -6.57
C LEU A 166 13.50 14.52 -6.83
N ARG A 167 14.29 14.65 -5.76
CA ARG A 167 15.75 14.63 -5.79
C ARG A 167 16.30 13.22 -6.01
N LYS A 168 17.49 13.13 -6.59
CA LYS A 168 18.16 11.88 -6.98
C LYS A 168 18.70 11.13 -5.77
N PHE A 169 18.67 9.81 -5.80
CA PHE A 169 19.24 8.98 -4.75
C PHE A 169 20.75 9.21 -4.61
N PRO A 170 21.29 9.56 -3.43
CA PRO A 170 22.71 9.91 -3.28
C PRO A 170 23.69 8.79 -3.68
N GLN A 171 23.29 7.53 -3.53
CA GLN A 171 24.13 6.37 -3.87
C GLN A 171 23.79 5.80 -5.26
N HIS A 172 23.29 6.61 -6.19
CA HIS A 172 22.86 6.16 -7.52
C HIS A 172 23.99 5.55 -8.38
N ASP A 173 25.24 5.91 -8.13
CA ASP A 173 26.41 5.36 -8.84
C ASP A 173 26.93 4.05 -8.22
N GLN A 174 26.40 3.64 -7.06
CA GLN A 174 26.85 2.41 -6.41
C GLN A 174 26.20 1.18 -7.04
N ARG A 175 26.94 0.07 -7.06
CA ARG A 175 26.41 -1.23 -7.50
C ARG A 175 25.21 -1.63 -6.64
N ILE A 176 24.11 -1.97 -7.30
CA ILE A 176 22.90 -2.50 -6.68
C ILE A 176 23.07 -4.01 -6.47
N ASN A 177 22.84 -4.48 -5.25
CA ASN A 177 22.81 -5.90 -4.93
C ASN A 177 21.37 -6.32 -4.62
N PHE A 178 20.80 -7.17 -5.48
CA PHE A 178 19.44 -7.67 -5.34
C PHE A 178 19.39 -8.87 -4.39
N ARG A 179 18.58 -8.77 -3.31
CA ARG A 179 18.39 -9.89 -2.36
C ARG A 179 17.20 -10.76 -2.73
N LYS A 180 16.02 -10.15 -2.80
CA LYS A 180 14.74 -10.85 -2.86
C LYS A 180 13.66 -9.96 -3.44
N ARG A 181 12.80 -10.51 -4.30
CA ARG A 181 11.56 -9.84 -4.73
C ARG A 181 10.57 -9.75 -3.57
N LEU A 182 10.10 -8.54 -3.27
CA LEU A 182 9.14 -8.25 -2.20
C LEU A 182 7.69 -8.24 -2.68
N GLY A 183 7.48 -8.01 -3.98
CA GLY A 183 6.19 -8.07 -4.64
C GLY A 183 6.20 -7.41 -6.01
N GLU A 184 5.12 -7.62 -6.75
CA GLU A 184 4.91 -7.08 -8.09
C GLU A 184 3.46 -6.60 -8.22
N GLY A 185 3.24 -5.55 -9.00
CA GLY A 185 1.93 -4.96 -9.23
C GLY A 185 1.81 -4.39 -10.64
N LEU A 186 0.69 -3.71 -10.92
CA LEU A 186 0.43 -3.14 -12.26
C LEU A 186 1.40 -2.03 -12.68
N GLU A 187 2.12 -1.44 -11.73
CA GLU A 187 2.97 -0.26 -11.95
C GLU A 187 4.46 -0.58 -11.96
N GLY A 188 4.87 -1.60 -11.22
CA GLY A 188 6.26 -1.96 -11.02
C GLY A 188 6.45 -3.24 -10.20
N VAL A 189 7.72 -3.52 -9.91
CA VAL A 189 8.19 -4.60 -9.02
C VAL A 189 9.06 -4.01 -7.94
N VAL A 190 8.98 -4.59 -6.73
CA VAL A 190 9.74 -4.16 -5.58
C VAL A 190 10.73 -5.25 -5.17
N TYR A 191 11.99 -4.87 -4.95
CA TYR A 191 13.04 -5.75 -4.44
C TYR A 191 13.60 -5.24 -3.12
N ARG A 192 14.03 -6.16 -2.24
CA ARG A 192 14.95 -5.86 -1.14
C ARG A 192 16.35 -5.80 -1.72
N VAL A 193 17.03 -4.68 -1.53
CA VAL A 193 18.37 -4.43 -2.09
C VAL A 193 19.30 -3.84 -1.03
N TRP A 194 20.58 -3.73 -1.36
CA TRP A 194 21.53 -2.84 -0.70
C TRP A 194 22.49 -2.28 -1.75
N PHE A 195 23.14 -1.16 -1.46
CA PHE A 195 24.06 -0.47 -2.35
C PHE A 195 25.49 -0.57 -1.80
N GLY A 196 26.47 -0.88 -2.66
CA GLY A 196 27.87 -0.93 -2.23
C GLY A 196 28.21 -2.09 -1.28
N PRO A 197 29.30 -1.94 -0.47
CA PRO A 197 29.80 -3.00 0.41
C PRO A 197 29.05 -3.01 1.75
N GLY A 198 27.85 -3.61 1.76
CA GLY A 198 27.15 -3.99 2.99
C GLY A 198 25.81 -3.28 3.22
N PRO A 199 25.09 -3.65 4.31
CA PRO A 199 23.83 -3.02 4.71
C PRO A 199 24.02 -1.50 4.90
N PRO A 200 22.97 -0.67 4.73
CA PRO A 200 21.55 -0.97 5.01
C PRO A 200 20.75 -1.60 3.85
N HIS A 201 19.62 -2.22 4.22
CA HIS A 201 18.65 -2.74 3.27
C HIS A 201 17.61 -1.70 2.88
N PHE A 202 17.32 -1.61 1.59
CA PHE A 202 16.30 -0.75 1.02
C PHE A 202 15.22 -1.57 0.30
N ALA A 203 14.05 -0.96 0.12
CA ALA A 203 13.08 -1.41 -0.85
C ALA A 203 13.24 -0.59 -2.15
N LEU A 204 13.45 -1.27 -3.28
CA LEU A 204 13.65 -0.65 -4.59
C LEU A 204 12.46 -0.97 -5.50
N LYS A 205 11.61 0.02 -5.79
CA LYS A 205 10.49 -0.10 -6.73
C LYS A 205 10.96 0.27 -8.14
N ILE A 206 10.99 -0.70 -9.05
CA ILE A 206 11.32 -0.52 -10.47
C ILE A 206 10.02 -0.43 -11.26
N PHE A 207 9.83 0.64 -12.02
CA PHE A 207 8.59 0.89 -12.76
C PHE A 207 8.61 0.20 -14.12
N TRP A 208 7.45 -0.30 -14.57
CA TRP A 208 7.34 -0.93 -15.90
C TRP A 208 7.40 0.05 -17.07
N ASN A 209 7.05 1.32 -16.80
CA ASN A 209 6.89 2.37 -17.81
C ASN A 209 7.80 3.56 -17.48
N SER A 210 8.84 3.74 -18.30
CA SER A 210 9.80 4.84 -18.19
C SER A 210 9.38 6.10 -18.94
N ARG A 211 8.33 6.03 -19.77
CA ARG A 211 7.86 7.18 -20.58
C ARG A 211 6.38 7.47 -20.37
N SER A 212 6.02 8.71 -20.66
CA SER A 212 4.64 9.16 -20.71
C SER A 212 3.88 8.40 -21.80
N SER A 213 2.82 7.70 -21.40
CA SER A 213 1.87 7.05 -22.32
C SER A 213 1.12 8.02 -23.24
N LEU A 214 1.31 9.34 -23.07
CA LEU A 214 0.81 10.37 -24.00
C LEU A 214 1.31 10.18 -25.43
N ALA A 215 2.53 9.63 -25.62
CA ALA A 215 3.00 9.28 -26.95
C ALA A 215 2.25 8.06 -27.54
N GLN A 216 1.63 7.24 -26.69
CA GLN A 216 1.14 5.91 -27.07
C GLN A 216 -0.39 5.82 -27.25
N SER A 217 -1.19 6.79 -26.80
CA SER A 217 -2.64 6.72 -27.04
C SER A 217 -3.30 8.07 -27.22
N LYS A 218 -3.65 8.39 -28.47
CA LYS A 218 -4.58 9.47 -28.83
C LYS A 218 -5.99 9.28 -28.24
N HIS A 219 -6.31 8.09 -27.70
CA HIS A 219 -7.66 7.72 -27.29
C HIS A 219 -7.79 7.37 -25.79
N ASN A 220 -6.69 7.31 -25.03
CA ASN A 220 -6.78 6.97 -23.61
C ASN A 220 -6.96 8.25 -22.79
N THR A 221 -8.19 8.47 -22.35
CA THR A 221 -8.56 9.55 -21.43
C THR A 221 -7.91 9.40 -20.06
N ASN A 222 -7.40 8.20 -19.72
CA ASN A 222 -6.63 7.96 -18.51
C ASN A 222 -5.14 8.28 -18.72
N ARG A 223 -4.80 9.57 -18.55
CA ARG A 223 -3.43 10.10 -18.46
C ARG A 223 -2.75 9.70 -17.15
N HIS A 224 -2.72 8.40 -16.85
CA HIS A 224 -2.09 7.90 -15.64
C HIS A 224 -0.67 7.42 -15.94
N TRP A 225 0.32 8.10 -15.37
CA TRP A 225 1.72 7.69 -15.37
C TRP A 225 2.14 7.45 -13.92
N PRO A 226 2.22 6.18 -13.47
CA PRO A 226 2.50 5.82 -12.08
C PRO A 226 3.75 6.49 -11.51
N LEU A 227 4.86 6.43 -12.25
CA LEU A 227 6.14 7.03 -11.86
C LEU A 227 5.99 8.52 -11.51
N VAL A 228 5.36 9.32 -12.38
CA VAL A 228 5.15 10.74 -12.13
C VAL A 228 4.31 10.98 -10.88
N ASN A 229 3.20 10.24 -10.73
CA ASN A 229 2.30 10.40 -9.59
C ASN A 229 3.04 10.12 -8.29
N GLU A 230 3.82 9.04 -8.25
CA GLU A 230 4.56 8.64 -7.07
C GLU A 230 5.72 9.59 -6.77
N CYS A 231 6.54 9.96 -7.77
CA CYS A 231 7.62 10.94 -7.61
C CYS A 231 7.12 12.27 -7.04
N GLN A 232 6.04 12.82 -7.61
CA GLN A 232 5.47 14.08 -7.13
C GLN A 232 4.84 13.95 -5.73
N THR A 233 4.34 12.77 -5.37
CA THR A 233 3.77 12.52 -4.04
C THR A 233 4.87 12.48 -2.99
N VAL A 234 5.91 11.67 -3.21
CA VAL A 234 7.00 11.52 -2.24
C VAL A 234 7.85 12.79 -2.13
N ALA A 235 7.99 13.58 -3.20
CA ALA A 235 8.64 14.90 -3.15
C ALA A 235 7.85 15.93 -2.31
N ARG A 236 6.52 15.81 -2.21
CA ARG A 236 5.74 16.65 -1.28
C ARG A 236 5.89 16.18 0.16
N ILE A 237 5.86 14.86 0.36
CA ILE A 237 6.06 14.27 1.68
C ILE A 237 7.42 14.68 2.23
N GLU A 238 8.47 14.68 1.41
CA GLU A 238 9.80 15.15 1.81
C GLU A 238 9.79 16.61 2.29
N LYS A 239 9.15 17.53 1.56
CA LYS A 239 8.97 18.93 2.00
C LYS A 239 8.18 19.06 3.31
N ILE A 240 7.12 18.27 3.46
CA ILE A 240 6.31 18.25 4.69
C ILE A 240 7.16 17.78 5.87
N ARG A 241 7.91 16.66 5.71
CA ARG A 241 8.81 16.13 6.74
C ARG A 241 9.84 17.17 7.15
N TRP A 242 10.53 17.77 6.18
CA TRP A 242 11.49 18.83 6.44
C TRP A 242 10.89 19.93 7.31
N GLN A 243 9.68 20.38 6.99
CA GLN A 243 9.02 21.44 7.74
C GLN A 243 8.59 21.02 9.14
N LEU A 244 8.14 19.78 9.33
CA LEU A 244 7.80 19.26 10.66
C LEU A 244 9.04 19.15 11.55
N ASP A 245 10.17 18.73 10.98
CA ASP A 245 11.43 18.56 11.72
C ASP A 245 12.09 19.90 12.11
N HIS A 246 11.81 20.98 11.35
CA HIS A 246 12.45 22.29 11.50
C HIS A 246 11.49 23.43 11.89
N ALA A 247 10.26 23.13 12.28
CA ALA A 247 9.35 24.15 12.77
C ALA A 247 9.57 24.41 14.27
N GLU A 248 9.72 25.70 14.62
CA GLU A 248 9.80 26.14 16.02
C GLU A 248 8.46 25.97 16.76
N GLU A 249 7.36 26.09 16.02
CA GLU A 249 5.99 25.92 16.50
C GLU A 249 5.28 24.79 15.73
N PRO A 250 4.33 24.07 16.37
CA PRO A 250 3.53 23.06 15.67
C PRO A 250 2.83 23.63 14.44
N ILE A 251 2.96 22.94 13.30
CA ILE A 251 2.25 23.33 12.09
C ILE A 251 0.77 23.01 12.26
N MET A 252 -0.05 24.06 12.31
CA MET A 252 -1.50 23.95 12.48
C MET A 252 -2.19 23.80 11.12
N VAL A 253 -3.06 22.80 11.01
CA VAL A 253 -3.80 22.44 9.78
C VAL A 253 -5.29 22.35 10.04
N LYS A 254 -6.12 22.48 9.00
CA LYS A 254 -7.58 22.40 9.11
C LYS A 254 -7.96 20.97 9.47
N ARG A 255 -8.74 20.80 10.54
CA ARG A 255 -9.20 19.47 10.98
C ARG A 255 -10.21 18.86 10.00
N LYS A 256 -11.19 19.64 9.56
CA LYS A 256 -12.26 19.17 8.67
C LYS A 256 -12.00 19.59 7.22
N ILE A 257 -11.49 18.65 6.43
CA ILE A 257 -11.27 18.82 4.99
C ILE A 257 -12.55 18.44 4.24
N MET A 258 -13.21 19.41 3.64
CA MET A 258 -14.51 19.20 2.97
C MET A 258 -14.38 19.12 1.44
N ASN A 259 -13.33 19.72 0.88
CA ASN A 259 -13.15 19.85 -0.56
C ASN A 259 -11.66 20.00 -0.93
N GLY A 260 -11.37 20.10 -2.23
CA GLY A 260 -10.02 20.26 -2.74
C GLY A 260 -9.33 21.58 -2.35
N ASP A 261 -10.08 22.66 -2.10
CA ASP A 261 -9.48 23.92 -1.62
C ASP A 261 -8.96 23.77 -0.19
N ASP A 262 -9.67 23.07 0.67
CA ASP A 262 -9.21 22.75 2.03
C ASP A 262 -7.92 21.92 2.00
N MET A 263 -7.83 20.91 1.12
CA MET A 263 -6.61 20.11 0.97
C MET A 263 -5.42 20.98 0.55
N ARG A 264 -5.64 21.88 -0.44
CA ARG A 264 -4.61 22.82 -0.90
C ARG A 264 -4.22 23.82 0.18
N HIS A 265 -5.19 24.25 0.99
CA HIS A 265 -4.94 25.14 2.11
C HIS A 265 -4.06 24.47 3.17
N ASN A 266 -4.37 23.23 3.56
CA ASN A 266 -3.52 22.46 4.46
C ASN A 266 -2.12 22.26 3.89
N MET A 267 -2.00 21.92 2.60
CA MET A 267 -0.70 21.82 1.94
C MET A 267 0.10 23.15 1.98
N ARG A 268 -0.60 24.29 1.88
CA ARG A 268 0.02 25.61 1.98
C ARG A 268 0.61 25.90 3.36
N CYS A 269 0.07 25.32 4.44
CA CYS A 269 0.59 25.49 5.80
C CYS A 269 2.07 25.06 5.92
N PHE A 270 2.54 24.15 5.06
CA PHE A 270 3.93 23.70 5.01
C PHE A 270 4.83 24.59 4.14
N SER A 271 4.30 25.60 3.43
CA SER A 271 5.12 26.50 2.63
C SER A 271 5.70 27.65 3.46
N GLU A 272 6.82 28.23 3.04
CA GLU A 272 7.41 29.45 3.65
C GLU A 272 6.37 30.57 3.79
N GLY A 273 5.60 30.81 2.72
CA GLY A 273 4.54 31.82 2.72
C GLY A 273 3.39 31.49 3.67
N GLY A 274 3.06 30.21 3.85
CA GLY A 274 2.04 29.76 4.80
C GLY A 274 2.47 29.91 6.26
N ARG A 275 3.76 29.69 6.56
CA ARG A 275 4.31 29.86 7.91
C ARG A 275 4.47 31.32 8.30
N THR A 276 5.00 32.15 7.41
CA THR A 276 5.24 33.58 7.69
C THR A 276 3.96 34.40 7.80
N HIS A 277 2.91 33.97 7.09
CA HIS A 277 1.61 34.62 7.10
C HIS A 277 0.57 33.56 7.38
N PRO A 278 0.31 33.21 8.65
CA PRO A 278 -0.74 32.27 9.03
C PRO A 278 -2.11 32.91 8.78
N LYS A 279 -2.46 33.10 7.50
CA LYS A 279 -3.82 33.29 7.02
C LYS A 279 -4.67 32.04 7.29
N CYS A 280 -4.01 30.96 7.73
CA CYS A 280 -4.55 29.64 8.03
C CYS A 280 -4.95 29.49 9.52
N ALA A 281 -5.33 30.58 10.20
CA ALA A 281 -5.93 30.47 11.54
C ALA A 281 -7.33 29.85 11.40
N PHE A 282 -7.40 28.53 11.37
CA PHE A 282 -8.68 27.82 11.34
C PHE A 282 -9.28 27.81 12.74
N GLU A 283 -10.59 28.02 12.84
CA GLU A 283 -11.32 27.93 14.11
C GLU A 283 -11.18 26.53 14.75
N ASP A 284 -11.06 25.48 13.93
CA ASP A 284 -10.94 24.09 14.35
C ASP A 284 -9.56 23.48 14.07
N ALA A 285 -8.51 24.31 14.01
CA ALA A 285 -7.16 23.87 13.69
C ALA A 285 -6.66 22.75 14.63
N VAL A 286 -5.86 21.84 14.08
CA VAL A 286 -5.17 20.78 14.83
C VAL A 286 -3.68 20.81 14.52
N PRO A 287 -2.82 20.39 15.47
CA PRO A 287 -1.42 20.18 15.17
C PRO A 287 -1.26 19.02 14.19
N MET A 288 -0.38 19.17 13.21
CA MET A 288 -0.02 18.11 12.28
C MET A 288 0.65 16.93 13.02
N PRO A 289 0.25 15.67 12.76
CA PRO A 289 0.94 14.50 13.29
C PRO A 289 2.42 14.44 12.84
N PRO A 290 3.31 13.84 13.65
CA PRO A 290 4.70 13.63 13.24
C PRO A 290 4.79 12.67 12.05
N ALA A 291 5.94 12.71 11.35
CA ALA A 291 6.16 11.89 10.15
C ALA A 291 7.09 10.68 10.39
N ASP A 292 7.43 10.37 11.64
CA ASP A 292 8.42 9.35 12.02
C ASP A 292 8.05 7.95 11.53
N THR A 293 6.75 7.67 11.45
CA THR A 293 6.20 6.38 11.04
C THR A 293 5.98 6.27 9.54
N ILE A 294 6.10 7.38 8.81
CA ILE A 294 5.98 7.40 7.35
C ILE A 294 7.26 6.81 6.74
N VAL A 295 7.13 5.88 5.80
CA VAL A 295 8.26 5.29 5.07
C VAL A 295 9.03 6.39 4.31
N ARG A 296 10.35 6.50 4.52
CA ARG A 296 11.15 7.49 3.81
C ARG A 296 11.42 7.02 2.38
N CYS A 297 11.26 7.94 1.42
CA CYS A 297 11.82 7.81 0.08
C CYS A 297 13.21 8.44 0.07
N HIS A 298 14.20 7.72 -0.43
CA HIS A 298 15.59 8.19 -0.55
C HIS A 298 15.88 8.80 -1.92
N GLY A 299 14.89 8.87 -2.80
CA GLY A 299 15.00 9.53 -4.11
C GLY A 299 14.88 8.55 -5.28
N TRP A 300 15.16 9.06 -6.46
CA TRP A 300 15.07 8.30 -7.72
C TRP A 300 16.45 7.91 -8.27
N LEU A 301 16.49 6.85 -9.06
CA LEU A 301 17.65 6.50 -9.89
C LEU A 301 17.19 5.83 -11.19
N THR A 302 18.14 5.62 -12.10
CA THR A 302 17.97 4.78 -13.29
C THR A 302 18.74 3.47 -13.14
N ILE A 303 18.20 2.39 -13.69
CA ILE A 303 18.81 1.06 -13.67
C ILE A 303 18.99 0.61 -15.12
N PRO A 304 20.23 0.40 -15.58
CA PRO A 304 20.50 -0.18 -16.88
C PRO A 304 19.80 -1.53 -17.05
N ARG A 305 19.28 -1.82 -18.24
CA ARG A 305 18.52 -3.06 -18.52
C ARG A 305 19.34 -4.32 -18.24
N ASP A 306 20.63 -4.30 -18.53
CA ASP A 306 21.56 -5.40 -18.29
C ASP A 306 21.92 -5.59 -16.81
N SER A 307 21.58 -4.62 -15.96
CA SER A 307 21.77 -4.64 -14.51
C SER A 307 20.50 -5.06 -13.74
N LEU A 308 19.43 -5.42 -14.43
CA LEU A 308 18.19 -5.89 -13.82
C LEU A 308 18.36 -7.27 -13.17
N PRO A 309 17.58 -7.59 -12.11
CA PRO A 309 17.63 -8.91 -11.52
C PRO A 309 17.12 -9.99 -12.49
N PRO A 310 17.64 -11.22 -12.43
CA PRO A 310 17.29 -12.28 -13.40
C PRO A 310 15.79 -12.59 -13.51
N ASP A 311 15.03 -12.42 -12.42
CA ASP A 311 13.59 -12.70 -12.38
C ASP A 311 12.70 -11.50 -12.77
N PHE A 312 13.28 -10.35 -13.15
CA PHE A 312 12.54 -9.14 -13.52
C PHE A 312 11.48 -9.38 -14.60
N HIS A 313 11.85 -10.04 -15.70
CA HIS A 313 10.92 -10.32 -16.79
C HIS A 313 9.83 -11.30 -16.39
N HIS A 314 10.14 -12.24 -15.49
CA HIS A 314 9.16 -13.16 -14.93
C HIS A 314 8.15 -12.44 -14.04
N ALA A 315 8.62 -11.56 -13.13
CA ALA A 315 7.78 -10.71 -12.30
C ALA A 315 6.83 -9.84 -13.15
N ARG A 316 7.35 -9.25 -14.23
CA ARG A 316 6.53 -8.48 -15.17
C ARG A 316 5.47 -9.34 -15.86
N SER A 317 5.81 -10.58 -16.25
CA SER A 317 4.84 -11.52 -16.84
C SER A 317 3.72 -11.90 -15.86
N ILE A 318 4.03 -12.05 -14.57
CA ILE A 318 3.04 -12.33 -13.53
C ILE A 318 2.13 -11.11 -13.32
N ALA A 319 2.74 -9.92 -13.21
CA ALA A 319 2.01 -8.67 -13.03
C ALA A 319 1.09 -8.35 -14.21
N ASN A 320 1.43 -8.83 -15.41
CA ASN A 320 0.69 -8.62 -16.66
C ASN A 320 0.24 -7.17 -16.82
N PRO A 321 1.18 -6.19 -16.74
CA PRO A 321 0.80 -4.79 -16.81
C PRO A 321 0.18 -4.50 -18.17
N PRO A 322 -0.89 -3.68 -18.23
CA PRO A 322 -1.59 -3.40 -19.48
C PRO A 322 -0.68 -2.73 -20.52
N TYR A 323 0.36 -2.04 -20.05
CA TYR A 323 1.38 -1.38 -20.85
C TYR A 323 2.74 -1.50 -20.14
N TYR A 324 3.78 -1.84 -20.89
CA TYR A 324 5.17 -1.83 -20.46
C TYR A 324 6.06 -1.49 -21.65
N GLU A 325 7.26 -0.96 -21.37
CA GLU A 325 8.24 -0.65 -22.41
C GLU A 325 9.50 -1.51 -22.25
N GLU A 326 10.05 -1.98 -23.38
CA GLU A 326 11.41 -2.47 -23.45
C GLU A 326 12.33 -1.28 -23.69
N THR A 327 13.12 -0.90 -22.70
CA THR A 327 13.96 0.30 -22.74
C THR A 327 15.39 0.01 -22.29
N SER A 328 16.35 0.87 -22.64
CA SER A 328 17.75 0.69 -22.23
C SER A 328 17.98 0.89 -20.72
N HIS A 329 17.10 1.62 -20.03
CA HIS A 329 17.11 1.76 -18.57
C HIS A 329 15.70 1.95 -18.01
N TYR A 330 15.53 1.57 -16.74
CA TYR A 330 14.29 1.72 -16.00
C TYR A 330 14.42 2.74 -14.88
N PHE A 331 13.39 3.53 -14.64
CA PHE A 331 13.33 4.38 -13.45
C PHE A 331 12.97 3.55 -12.22
N ALA A 332 13.59 3.90 -11.09
CA ALA A 332 13.29 3.28 -9.81
C ALA A 332 13.27 4.31 -8.68
N LEU A 333 12.53 3.97 -7.62
CA LEU A 333 12.48 4.70 -6.36
C LEU A 333 13.04 3.83 -5.23
N VAL A 334 13.82 4.45 -4.34
CA VAL A 334 14.43 3.81 -3.18
C VAL A 334 13.67 4.21 -1.93
N TYR A 335 13.28 3.24 -1.12
CA TYR A 335 12.55 3.43 0.12
C TYR A 335 13.23 2.73 1.29
N ASP A 336 12.89 3.15 2.51
CA ASP A 336 13.18 2.33 3.69
C ASP A 336 12.61 0.93 3.52
N TYR A 337 13.41 -0.09 3.85
CA TYR A 337 12.90 -1.45 3.92
C TYR A 337 12.09 -1.63 5.21
N VAL A 338 10.79 -1.84 5.08
CA VAL A 338 9.92 -2.22 6.20
C VAL A 338 9.85 -3.74 6.27
N GLN A 339 10.48 -4.32 7.30
CA GLN A 339 10.36 -5.73 7.59
C GLN A 339 8.90 -6.03 7.99
N ARG A 340 8.36 -7.13 7.47
CA ARG A 340 7.05 -7.61 7.88
C ARG A 340 7.23 -8.38 9.18
N SER A 341 6.73 -7.88 10.30
CA SER A 341 6.59 -8.67 11.51
C SER A 341 5.20 -9.33 11.59
N PRO A 342 5.06 -10.49 12.24
CA PRO A 342 3.77 -11.11 12.49
C PRO A 342 2.86 -10.31 13.43
N ARG A 343 3.40 -9.34 14.18
CA ARG A 343 2.69 -8.52 15.18
C ARG A 343 2.26 -7.14 14.66
N ASP A 344 2.47 -6.90 13.37
CA ASP A 344 2.31 -5.69 12.57
C ASP A 344 0.88 -5.09 12.44
N LEU A 345 0.01 -5.32 13.42
CA LEU A 345 -1.33 -4.71 13.44
C LEU A 345 -1.50 -3.85 14.68
N GLU A 346 -0.52 -2.99 14.95
CA GLU A 346 -0.73 -1.87 15.85
C GLU A 346 -1.60 -0.82 15.15
N PHE A 347 -2.92 -0.93 15.38
CA PHE A 347 -3.93 -0.07 14.78
C PHE A 347 -3.68 1.43 14.97
N TYR A 348 -2.97 1.81 16.03
CA TYR A 348 -2.65 3.21 16.34
C TYR A 348 -1.66 3.81 15.35
N VAL A 349 -0.53 3.14 15.08
CA VAL A 349 0.47 3.64 14.12
C VAL A 349 -0.12 3.74 12.71
N MET A 350 -0.99 2.80 12.35
CA MET A 350 -1.71 2.82 11.09
C MET A 350 -2.68 4.02 11.01
N GLN A 351 -3.37 4.32 12.11
CA GLN A 351 -4.23 5.50 12.19
C GLN A 351 -3.41 6.80 12.08
N GLU A 352 -2.25 6.88 12.74
CA GLU A 352 -1.35 8.03 12.65
C GLU A 352 -0.87 8.27 11.21
N ASN A 353 -0.52 7.21 10.48
CA ASN A 353 -0.20 7.31 9.06
C ASN A 353 -1.39 7.84 8.26
N ILE A 354 -2.58 7.29 8.47
CA ILE A 354 -3.82 7.74 7.80
C ILE A 354 -4.10 9.21 8.10
N ASP A 355 -3.98 9.61 9.36
CA ASP A 355 -4.21 10.99 9.83
C ASP A 355 -3.17 11.94 9.24
N PHE A 356 -1.90 11.54 9.20
CA PHE A 356 -0.84 12.29 8.54
C PHE A 356 -1.22 12.58 7.08
N PHE A 357 -1.55 11.56 6.29
CA PHE A 357 -1.88 11.77 4.88
C PHE A 357 -3.15 12.59 4.69
N TYR A 358 -4.17 12.36 5.53
CA TYR A 358 -5.41 13.12 5.51
C TYR A 358 -5.13 14.60 5.79
N TYR A 359 -4.48 14.93 6.91
CA TYR A 359 -4.23 16.31 7.30
C TYR A 359 -3.25 17.04 6.39
N ALA A 360 -2.28 16.34 5.79
CA ALA A 360 -1.43 16.88 4.73
C ALA A 360 -2.20 17.20 3.44
N GLY A 361 -3.45 16.76 3.31
CA GLY A 361 -4.30 17.01 2.16
C GLY A 361 -4.13 15.97 1.04
N PHE A 362 -3.68 14.75 1.33
CA PHE A 362 -3.72 13.63 0.39
C PHE A 362 -5.04 12.86 0.51
N THR A 363 -5.42 12.16 -0.56
CA THR A 363 -6.50 11.17 -0.56
C THR A 363 -6.01 9.80 -0.98
N TYR A 364 -6.77 8.75 -0.65
CA TYR A 364 -6.49 7.39 -1.10
C TYR A 364 -7.34 7.04 -2.31
N TRP A 365 -6.73 6.42 -3.32
CA TRP A 365 -7.46 5.93 -4.48
C TRP A 365 -8.12 4.57 -4.21
N TYR A 366 -7.31 3.55 -3.92
CA TYR A 366 -7.77 2.16 -3.90
C TYR A 366 -7.68 1.49 -2.53
N ARG A 367 -7.11 2.16 -1.51
CA ARG A 367 -6.91 1.65 -0.14
C ARG A 367 -6.43 0.20 -0.12
N LYS A 368 -5.47 -0.15 -0.98
CA LYS A 368 -5.10 -1.56 -1.20
C LYS A 368 -4.36 -2.09 0.02
N PRO A 369 -4.82 -3.16 0.67
CA PRO A 369 -4.14 -3.69 1.86
C PRO A 369 -2.73 -4.20 1.57
N ASN A 370 -2.46 -4.62 0.33
CA ASN A 370 -1.14 -5.09 -0.07
C ASN A 370 -0.11 -3.96 -0.17
N ASN A 371 -0.56 -2.70 -0.19
CA ASN A 371 0.28 -1.51 -0.19
C ASN A 371 0.74 -1.14 1.23
N TRP A 372 0.29 -1.87 2.24
CA TRP A 372 0.69 -1.73 3.63
C TRP A 372 1.58 -2.90 4.04
N ARG A 373 2.66 -2.59 4.77
CA ARG A 373 3.48 -3.57 5.49
C ARG A 373 3.32 -3.25 6.95
N GLY A 374 2.43 -4.02 7.56
CA GLY A 374 1.88 -3.70 8.87
C GLY A 374 1.15 -2.39 8.89
N GLU A 375 1.56 -1.55 9.82
CA GLU A 375 1.02 -0.23 10.08
C GLU A 375 1.53 0.86 9.13
N ARG A 376 2.49 0.56 8.23
CA ARG A 376 3.11 1.55 7.34
C ARG A 376 2.70 1.38 5.88
N LEU A 377 2.39 2.48 5.21
CA LEU A 377 2.18 2.52 3.76
C LEU A 377 3.54 2.43 3.05
N VAL A 378 3.70 1.41 2.19
CA VAL A 378 4.96 1.16 1.44
C VAL A 378 4.84 1.42 -0.06
N ASP A 379 3.64 1.75 -0.55
CA ASP A 379 3.40 2.11 -1.95
C ASP A 379 2.59 3.40 -2.02
N PHE A 380 3.28 4.50 -2.32
CA PHE A 380 2.71 5.85 -2.39
C PHE A 380 1.93 6.09 -3.68
N GLY A 381 1.93 5.14 -4.64
CA GLY A 381 1.08 5.19 -5.82
C GLY A 381 -0.43 5.21 -5.48
N ASP A 382 -0.80 4.70 -4.31
CA ASP A 382 -2.18 4.70 -3.80
C ASP A 382 -2.65 6.07 -3.32
N LEU A 383 -1.75 7.05 -3.16
CA LEU A 383 -2.09 8.41 -2.77
C LEU A 383 -2.38 9.29 -3.99
N ALA A 384 -3.33 10.20 -3.82
CA ALA A 384 -3.65 11.26 -4.75
C ALA A 384 -3.35 12.63 -4.12
N SER A 385 -2.56 13.41 -4.85
CA SER A 385 -2.18 14.78 -4.49
C SER A 385 -3.36 15.76 -4.68
N PRO A 386 -3.45 16.84 -3.85
CA PRO A 386 -4.46 17.88 -4.01
C PRO A 386 -4.32 18.72 -5.30
N PHE A 387 -3.22 18.54 -6.05
CA PHE A 387 -2.93 19.25 -7.30
C PHE A 387 -3.16 18.42 -8.57
N ARG A 388 -3.73 17.22 -8.45
CA ARG A 388 -4.05 16.39 -9.63
C ARG A 388 -5.23 17.03 -10.38
N SER A 389 -5.18 16.98 -11.72
CA SER A 389 -6.12 17.69 -12.61
C SER A 389 -7.56 17.13 -12.65
N ARG A 390 -7.80 16.00 -11.98
CA ARG A 390 -9.13 15.44 -11.72
C ARG A 390 -9.11 14.78 -10.35
N PRO A 391 -9.19 15.56 -9.27
CA PRO A 391 -9.63 15.02 -8.02
C PRO A 391 -11.14 14.86 -8.22
N ASP A 392 -11.58 13.72 -8.74
CA ASP A 392 -12.94 13.30 -8.37
C ASP A 392 -12.83 13.10 -6.86
N TRP A 393 -13.04 14.19 -6.12
CA TRP A 393 -12.97 14.20 -4.67
C TRP A 393 -14.06 13.23 -4.24
N HIS A 394 -13.67 12.02 -3.89
CA HIS A 394 -14.58 10.95 -3.49
C HIS A 394 -15.16 11.20 -2.10
N GLY A 395 -15.29 12.47 -1.70
CA GLY A 395 -15.42 12.91 -0.32
C GLY A 395 -14.09 12.83 0.42
N PRO A 396 -14.02 13.40 1.64
CA PRO A 396 -12.94 13.05 2.54
C PRO A 396 -12.93 11.53 2.66
N PRO A 397 -11.75 10.87 2.75
CA PRO A 397 -11.73 9.60 3.45
C PRO A 397 -12.48 9.89 4.74
N THR A 398 -13.59 9.18 4.99
CA THR A 398 -14.22 9.29 6.31
C THR A 398 -13.07 9.19 7.30
N HIS A 399 -12.96 10.15 8.23
CA HIS A 399 -12.07 10.04 9.40
C HIS A 399 -12.59 8.90 10.31
N SER A 400 -13.11 7.85 9.70
CA SER A 400 -13.47 6.59 10.27
C SER A 400 -12.16 5.94 10.65
N THR A 401 -12.11 5.55 11.91
CA THR A 401 -11.10 4.68 12.50
C THR A 401 -10.57 3.66 11.49
N SER A 402 -9.29 3.35 11.56
CA SER A 402 -8.55 2.38 10.76
C SER A 402 -9.26 1.01 10.67
N LEU A 403 -10.10 0.69 11.66
CA LEU A 403 -11.04 -0.43 11.66
C LEU A 403 -12.06 -0.41 10.51
N ASN A 404 -12.60 0.73 10.09
CA ASN A 404 -13.47 0.82 8.91
C ASN A 404 -12.66 0.85 7.61
N PHE A 405 -11.42 1.35 7.68
CA PHE A 405 -10.51 1.37 6.54
C PHE A 405 -10.19 -0.04 6.04
N PHE A 406 -10.02 -1.01 6.95
CA PHE A 406 -9.75 -2.42 6.61
C PHE A 406 -10.84 -3.42 7.06
N GLY A 407 -11.88 -2.99 7.77
CA GLY A 407 -12.85 -3.88 8.43
C GLY A 407 -13.55 -4.85 7.49
N ARG A 408 -13.80 -4.40 6.25
CA ARG A 408 -14.39 -5.24 5.21
C ARG A 408 -13.47 -6.39 4.76
N LEU A 409 -12.15 -6.31 4.99
CA LEU A 409 -11.20 -7.38 4.66
C LEU A 409 -11.09 -8.47 5.74
N ARG A 410 -11.35 -8.14 7.00
CA ARG A 410 -11.36 -9.15 8.07
C ARG A 410 -12.53 -10.12 7.89
N GLU A 411 -13.70 -9.62 7.48
CA GLU A 411 -14.85 -10.48 7.16
C GLU A 411 -14.55 -11.44 6.00
N VAL A 412 -13.87 -10.96 4.95
CA VAL A 412 -13.50 -11.81 3.79
C VAL A 412 -12.47 -12.87 4.16
N ARG A 413 -11.47 -12.57 5.01
CA ARG A 413 -10.48 -13.57 5.45
C ARG A 413 -11.03 -14.55 6.48
N GLY A 414 -11.94 -14.12 7.36
CA GLY A 414 -12.62 -14.99 8.32
C GLY A 414 -13.47 -16.08 7.66
N LEU A 415 -14.08 -15.78 6.51
CA LEU A 415 -14.84 -16.75 5.71
C LEU A 415 -13.96 -17.84 5.09
N ASP A 416 -12.71 -17.53 4.71
CA ASP A 416 -11.81 -18.50 4.08
C ASP A 416 -11.14 -19.43 5.13
N THR A 417 -10.86 -18.92 6.32
CA THR A 417 -10.39 -19.74 7.45
C THR A 417 -11.48 -20.67 7.98
N GLY A 418 -12.74 -20.22 7.99
CA GLY A 418 -13.88 -21.06 8.38
C GLY A 418 -14.09 -22.24 7.43
N ARG A 419 -13.86 -22.05 6.12
CA ARG A 419 -14.02 -23.09 5.11
C ARG A 419 -12.91 -24.15 5.16
N LYS A 420 -11.67 -23.76 5.49
CA LYS A 420 -10.58 -24.73 5.73
C LYS A 420 -10.80 -25.54 6.99
N LYS A 421 -11.22 -24.89 8.09
CA LYS A 421 -11.47 -25.56 9.36
C LYS A 421 -12.65 -26.54 9.29
N ALA A 422 -13.73 -26.15 8.60
CA ALA A 422 -14.85 -27.06 8.32
C ALA A 422 -14.46 -28.23 7.39
N GLY A 423 -13.50 -28.01 6.49
CA GLY A 423 -12.96 -29.07 5.63
C GLY A 423 -12.08 -30.08 6.38
N GLU A 424 -11.30 -29.61 7.36
CA GLU A 424 -10.49 -30.47 8.23
C GLU A 424 -11.36 -31.24 9.24
N GLU A 425 -12.32 -30.59 9.90
CA GLU A 425 -13.26 -31.24 10.82
C GLU A 425 -14.19 -32.26 10.11
N ALA A 426 -14.57 -32.00 8.86
CA ALA A 426 -15.34 -32.97 8.06
C ALA A 426 -14.48 -34.18 7.64
N LYS A 427 -13.17 -34.00 7.43
CA LYS A 427 -12.26 -35.08 7.08
C LYS A 427 -11.96 -35.98 8.29
N GLU A 428 -11.80 -35.38 9.46
CA GLU A 428 -11.63 -36.09 10.73
C GLU A 428 -12.88 -36.93 11.09
N LYS A 429 -14.09 -36.40 10.86
CA LYS A 429 -15.33 -37.17 11.04
C LYS A 429 -15.51 -38.33 10.06
N VAL A 430 -15.09 -38.17 8.80
CA VAL A 430 -15.16 -39.26 7.81
C VAL A 430 -14.16 -40.37 8.15
N ASP A 431 -12.99 -40.03 8.71
CA ASP A 431 -11.98 -41.00 9.13
C ASP A 431 -12.36 -41.72 10.46
N GLU A 432 -13.14 -41.09 11.34
CA GLU A 432 -13.75 -41.76 12.50
C GLU A 432 -14.92 -42.68 12.10
N GLU A 433 -15.79 -42.26 11.19
CA GLU A 433 -16.94 -43.06 10.76
C GLU A 433 -16.51 -44.31 9.93
N ALA A 434 -15.37 -44.23 9.24
CA ALA A 434 -14.77 -45.36 8.53
C ALA A 434 -14.15 -46.42 9.47
N LYS A 435 -13.88 -46.09 10.74
CA LYS A 435 -13.37 -47.03 11.75
C LYS A 435 -14.45 -47.69 12.62
N GLY A 436 -15.70 -47.24 12.53
CA GLY A 436 -16.79 -47.70 13.42
C GLY A 436 -17.72 -48.78 12.86
N LYS A 437 -17.70 -49.10 11.57
CA LYS A 437 -18.65 -50.08 10.99
C LYS A 437 -18.10 -51.50 11.01
N GLY A 438 -18.16 -52.10 12.19
CA GLY A 438 -17.87 -53.51 12.39
C GLY A 438 -18.20 -54.02 13.78
N ALA A 439 -19.46 -53.93 14.22
CA ALA A 439 -20.07 -54.91 15.13
C ALA A 439 -21.55 -54.61 15.40
N GLU A 440 -22.34 -55.68 15.29
CA GLU A 440 -23.53 -56.05 16.06
C GLU A 440 -24.88 -55.32 15.85
N GLU A 441 -25.71 -56.08 15.14
CA GLU A 441 -27.16 -56.18 15.19
C GLU A 441 -27.60 -56.98 16.43
N LYS A 442 -28.59 -56.47 17.20
CA LYS A 442 -29.77 -57.16 17.79
C LYS A 442 -30.27 -56.50 19.09
N GLY A 443 -31.59 -56.33 19.20
CA GLY A 443 -32.28 -56.35 20.50
C GLY A 443 -33.46 -55.39 20.64
N ALA A 444 -34.67 -55.95 20.61
CA ALA A 444 -36.01 -55.34 20.68
C ALA A 444 -36.45 -54.72 22.04
N GLU A 445 -37.70 -54.21 21.98
CA GLU A 445 -38.69 -53.88 23.04
C GLU A 445 -38.62 -52.47 23.67
N GLU A 446 -39.59 -51.56 23.46
CA GLU A 446 -41.05 -51.50 23.77
C GLU A 446 -41.33 -50.83 25.13
N LYS A 447 -42.34 -49.93 25.11
CA LYS A 447 -43.07 -49.20 26.18
C LYS A 447 -42.56 -47.79 26.49
N ASP A 448 -43.38 -46.81 26.84
CA ASP A 448 -44.84 -46.54 26.81
C ASP A 448 -44.97 -45.15 27.48
N ARG A 449 -46.00 -44.38 27.12
CA ARG A 449 -46.55 -43.19 27.83
C ARG A 449 -45.71 -41.92 28.04
N GLY A 450 -46.30 -40.79 27.66
CA GLY A 450 -45.88 -39.47 28.13
C GLY A 450 -46.62 -38.28 27.52
N GLU A 451 -47.94 -38.33 27.50
CA GLU A 451 -48.89 -37.25 27.20
C GLU A 451 -48.73 -36.04 28.14
N LYS A 452 -48.79 -34.81 27.59
CA LYS A 452 -49.03 -33.46 28.20
C LYS A 452 -48.57 -32.43 27.15
N ASP A 453 -49.37 -31.66 26.43
CA ASP A 453 -50.64 -30.95 26.70
C ASP A 453 -50.55 -29.91 27.83
N TYR A 454 -50.32 -28.66 27.42
CA TYR A 454 -50.57 -27.34 28.04
C TYR A 454 -50.11 -26.33 26.96
N GLY A 455 -50.84 -25.32 26.54
CA GLY A 455 -52.09 -24.73 27.01
C GLY A 455 -52.10 -23.30 26.45
N ASP A 456 -53.25 -22.93 25.90
CA ASP A 456 -53.56 -21.59 25.39
C ASP A 456 -53.35 -20.48 26.43
N GLY A 457 -53.11 -19.27 25.93
CA GLY A 457 -53.07 -18.04 26.70
C GLY A 457 -53.33 -16.85 25.78
N GLU A 458 -54.60 -16.62 25.48
CA GLU A 458 -55.16 -15.37 24.94
C GLU A 458 -55.16 -14.24 26.00
N ASP A 459 -55.40 -13.02 25.50
CA ASP A 459 -56.05 -11.86 26.14
C ASP A 459 -55.30 -10.96 27.13
N ASN A 460 -54.98 -9.74 26.66
CA ASN A 460 -55.72 -8.48 26.94
C ASN A 460 -54.81 -7.28 26.63
N ASP A 461 -55.20 -6.38 25.72
CA ASP A 461 -56.07 -5.22 25.96
C ASP A 461 -55.40 -4.18 26.88
N ASP A 462 -54.87 -3.09 26.31
CA ASP A 462 -55.34 -1.77 26.72
C ASP A 462 -54.93 -0.62 25.79
N SER A 463 -55.92 0.23 25.63
CA SER A 463 -56.00 1.52 24.96
C SER A 463 -55.03 2.60 25.49
N VAL A 464 -54.77 3.64 24.68
CA VAL A 464 -55.09 5.06 24.99
C VAL A 464 -54.35 6.04 24.05
N GLN A 465 -55.19 6.89 23.48
CA GLN A 465 -55.09 8.22 22.86
C GLN A 465 -53.87 9.11 23.13
N ASN A 466 -53.59 9.96 22.12
CA ASN A 466 -53.19 11.39 22.13
C ASN A 466 -52.02 11.62 21.17
N GLY A 467 -52.00 12.60 20.28
CA GLY A 467 -52.89 13.72 20.06
C GLY A 467 -52.20 14.67 19.08
N ASN A 468 -52.99 15.28 18.20
CA ASN A 468 -52.59 16.39 17.35
C ASN A 468 -51.95 17.54 18.16
N ARG A 469 -50.94 18.18 17.56
CA ARG A 469 -50.65 19.63 17.62
C ARG A 469 -49.60 19.91 16.55
N GLU A 470 -50.06 20.46 15.42
CA GLU A 470 -49.94 21.88 15.00
C GLU A 470 -48.65 22.16 14.23
#